data_AF-A0A1V2NF34-F1
#
_entry.id   AF-A0A1V2NF34-F1
#
_cell.length_a   1.000
_cell.length_b   1.000
_cell.length_c   1.000
_cell.angle_alpha   90.00
_cell.angle_beta   90.00
_cell.angle_gamma   90.00
#
_symmetry.space_group_name_H-M   'P 1'
#
loop_
_entity.id
_entity.type
_entity.pdbx_description
1 polymer ?
#
loop_
_entity_poly.entity_id
_entity_poly.type
_entity_poly.pdbx_seq_one_letter_code
_entity_poly.pdbx_strand_id
1 'polypeptide(L)'
;MTSTATRPRKESPSARAARKNRLLTWITLAIAAVICAVIGVGAYAMNTSWWTEESPVAASDQQLPDGQSRFDQAGQDFFNRQGRVTVDLSSTTSASDLGLPLAGTTAVDTLVPLSLDIRTGGEDIAFGGVSHFEITTGQDRVTRISVEPASSGSWSAISADLRSRATAWGWTDADLATLGDQVGDAGRREGVASTVSLPAVASEGLGITADVNVTAGGSLQLVYTLTR
;
A
#
# COMPACT_ATOMS: atom_id res chain seq x y z
N MET A 1 71.26 -60.57 -27.06
CA MET A 1 70.49 -59.50 -26.37
C MET A 1 69.03 -59.68 -26.73
N THR A 2 68.22 -60.24 -25.83
CA THR A 2 66.79 -60.50 -26.05
C THR A 2 65.99 -59.37 -25.40
N SER A 3 65.35 -58.54 -26.23
CA SER A 3 64.50 -57.43 -25.79
C SER A 3 63.07 -57.94 -25.56
N THR A 4 62.64 -57.99 -24.31
CA THR A 4 61.29 -58.41 -23.91
C THR A 4 60.32 -57.24 -24.11
N ALA A 5 59.56 -57.25 -25.20
CA ALA A 5 58.49 -56.28 -25.43
C ALA A 5 57.31 -56.55 -24.47
N THR A 6 57.10 -55.65 -23.51
CA THR A 6 55.98 -55.71 -22.56
C THR A 6 54.68 -55.36 -23.28
N ARG A 7 53.78 -56.33 -23.50
CA ARG A 7 52.44 -56.05 -24.05
C ARG A 7 51.58 -55.35 -23.00
N PRO A 8 50.81 -54.31 -23.36
CA PRO A 8 49.91 -53.63 -22.44
C PRO A 8 48.83 -54.59 -21.97
N ARG A 9 48.67 -54.69 -20.64
CA ARG A 9 47.67 -55.54 -19.99
C ARG A 9 46.28 -55.02 -20.34
N LYS A 10 45.49 -55.78 -21.11
CA LYS A 10 44.07 -55.46 -21.34
C LYS A 10 43.33 -55.56 -20.01
N GLU A 11 42.71 -54.45 -19.59
CA GLU A 11 41.88 -54.40 -18.39
C GLU A 11 40.73 -55.41 -18.48
N SER A 12 40.49 -56.14 -17.38
CA SER A 12 39.40 -57.09 -17.30
C SER A 12 38.04 -56.37 -17.34
N PRO A 13 36.97 -57.03 -17.83
CA PRO A 13 35.62 -56.46 -17.84
C PRO A 13 35.14 -55.98 -16.46
N SER A 14 35.56 -56.67 -15.39
CA SER A 14 35.27 -56.31 -14.00
C SER A 14 35.93 -54.98 -13.57
N ALA A 15 37.16 -54.70 -14.01
CA ALA A 15 37.86 -53.45 -13.72
C ALA A 15 37.20 -52.24 -14.42
N ARG A 16 36.71 -52.43 -15.65
CA ARG A 16 35.93 -51.40 -16.38
C ARG A 16 34.59 -51.13 -15.70
N ALA A 17 33.87 -52.15 -15.26
CA ALA A 17 32.60 -52.01 -14.55
C ALA A 17 32.77 -51.25 -13.22
N ALA A 18 33.81 -51.58 -12.44
CA ALA A 18 34.12 -50.89 -11.18
C ALA A 18 34.47 -49.40 -11.40
N ARG A 19 35.27 -49.08 -12.43
CA ARG A 19 35.57 -47.68 -12.80
C ARG A 19 34.31 -46.93 -13.21
N LYS A 20 33.44 -47.54 -14.03
CA LYS A 20 32.18 -46.92 -14.48
C LYS A 20 31.23 -46.64 -13.31
N ASN A 21 31.07 -47.59 -12.38
CA ASN A 21 30.27 -47.37 -11.17
C ASN A 21 30.84 -46.26 -10.30
N ARG A 22 32.17 -46.24 -10.07
CA ARG A 22 32.81 -45.17 -9.30
C ARG A 22 32.62 -43.80 -9.95
N LEU A 23 32.74 -43.72 -11.27
CA LEU A 23 32.51 -42.49 -12.04
C LEU A 23 31.05 -42.02 -11.92
N LEU A 24 30.08 -42.94 -12.07
CA LEU A 24 28.66 -42.65 -11.92
C LEU A 24 28.33 -42.16 -10.51
N THR A 25 28.89 -42.78 -9.46
CA THR A 25 28.71 -42.33 -8.08
C THR A 25 29.22 -40.90 -7.88
N TRP A 26 30.40 -40.57 -8.41
CA TRP A 26 30.95 -39.22 -8.33
C TRP A 26 30.11 -38.19 -9.10
N ILE A 27 29.58 -38.56 -10.27
CA ILE A 27 28.68 -37.70 -11.04
C ILE A 27 27.39 -37.45 -10.26
N THR A 28 26.78 -38.48 -9.68
CA THR A 28 25.56 -38.34 -8.88
C THR A 28 25.79 -37.47 -7.64
N LEU A 29 26.92 -37.65 -6.95
CA LEU A 29 27.32 -36.81 -5.81
C LEU A 29 27.54 -35.35 -6.23
N ALA A 30 28.18 -35.12 -7.38
CA ALA A 30 28.39 -33.78 -7.91
C ALA A 30 27.07 -33.10 -8.27
N ILE A 31 26.14 -33.81 -8.92
CA ILE A 31 24.80 -33.30 -9.24
C ILE A 31 24.03 -32.96 -7.96
N ALA A 32 24.04 -33.85 -6.96
CA ALA A 32 23.39 -33.60 -5.68
C ALA A 32 23.97 -32.37 -4.98
N ALA A 33 25.30 -32.21 -4.98
CA ALA A 33 25.96 -31.04 -4.42
C ALA A 33 25.57 -29.74 -5.14
N VAL A 34 25.47 -29.75 -6.48
CA VAL A 34 25.01 -28.61 -7.26
C VAL A 34 23.56 -28.25 -6.92
N ILE A 35 22.67 -29.24 -6.83
CA ILE A 35 21.27 -29.01 -6.45
C ILE A 35 21.19 -28.39 -5.05
N CYS A 36 21.92 -28.93 -4.07
CA CYS A 36 21.97 -28.36 -2.73
C CYS A 36 22.50 -26.92 -2.72
N ALA A 37 23.53 -26.63 -3.52
CA ALA A 37 24.07 -25.28 -3.64
C ALA A 37 23.04 -24.31 -4.27
N VAL A 38 22.34 -24.73 -5.33
CA VAL A 38 21.30 -23.92 -5.98
C VAL A 38 20.14 -23.64 -5.02
N ILE A 39 19.69 -24.64 -4.26
CA ILE A 39 18.64 -24.46 -3.24
C ILE A 39 19.11 -23.50 -2.15
N GLY A 40 20.35 -23.65 -1.67
CA GLY A 40 20.93 -22.77 -0.65
C GLY A 40 21.03 -21.32 -1.12
N VAL A 41 21.45 -21.09 -2.37
CA VAL A 41 21.49 -19.74 -2.98
C VAL A 41 20.08 -19.18 -3.14
N GLY A 42 19.11 -19.99 -3.56
CA GLY A 42 17.70 -19.57 -3.66
C GLY A 42 17.13 -19.15 -2.30
N ALA A 43 17.35 -19.95 -1.26
CA ALA A 43 16.91 -19.64 0.09
C ALA A 43 17.59 -18.38 0.65
N TYR A 44 18.89 -18.21 0.41
CA TYR A 44 19.62 -17.00 0.78
C TYR A 44 19.07 -15.77 0.06
N ALA A 45 18.87 -15.85 -1.25
CA ALA A 45 18.31 -14.77 -2.05
C ALA A 45 16.88 -14.39 -1.64
N MET A 46 16.06 -15.36 -1.22
CA MET A 46 14.73 -15.11 -0.64
C MET A 46 14.81 -14.46 0.74
N ASN A 47 15.82 -14.82 1.55
CA ASN A 47 16.02 -14.26 2.89
C ASN A 47 16.68 -12.88 2.89
N THR A 48 17.42 -12.53 1.83
CA THR A 48 17.94 -11.17 1.59
C THR A 48 17.13 -10.43 0.53
N SER A 49 15.96 -10.96 0.18
CA SER A 49 15.06 -10.36 -0.77
C SER A 49 14.46 -9.11 -0.16
N TRP A 50 14.22 -8.11 -1.00
CA TRP A 50 13.47 -6.93 -0.57
C TRP A 50 12.13 -7.33 0.07
N TRP A 51 11.51 -8.46 -0.28
CA TRP A 51 10.25 -8.98 0.27
C TRP A 51 10.29 -9.43 1.75
N THR A 52 11.46 -9.75 2.30
CA THR A 52 11.60 -10.26 3.69
C THR A 52 12.16 -9.21 4.66
N GLU A 53 12.48 -8.02 4.16
CA GLU A 53 13.01 -6.92 4.96
C GLU A 53 11.95 -6.34 5.92
N GLU A 54 12.28 -6.23 7.20
CA GLU A 54 11.35 -5.78 8.25
C GLU A 54 11.14 -4.25 8.21
N SER A 55 12.03 -3.52 7.52
CA SER A 55 11.96 -2.07 7.34
C SER A 55 12.60 -1.66 6.01
N PRO A 56 11.96 -1.94 4.86
CA PRO A 56 12.52 -1.65 3.56
C PRO A 56 12.70 -0.13 3.38
N VAL A 57 13.90 0.28 2.99
CA VAL A 57 14.17 1.68 2.61
C VAL A 57 13.51 1.94 1.26
N ALA A 58 12.74 3.01 1.15
CA ALA A 58 12.08 3.36 -0.10
C ALA A 58 13.11 3.63 -1.19
N ALA A 59 12.93 3.01 -2.35
CA ALA A 59 13.62 3.41 -3.56
C ALA A 59 12.98 4.71 -4.13
N SER A 60 13.69 5.41 -5.00
CA SER A 60 13.25 6.70 -5.56
C SER A 60 11.98 6.62 -6.42
N ASP A 61 11.66 5.43 -6.91
CA ASP A 61 10.43 5.09 -7.65
C ASP A 61 9.27 4.69 -6.72
N GLN A 62 9.50 4.62 -5.41
CA GLN A 62 8.49 4.26 -4.40
C GLN A 62 8.08 5.45 -3.52
N GLN A 63 9.04 6.31 -3.19
CA GLN A 63 8.84 7.50 -2.37
C GLN A 63 9.73 8.62 -2.87
N LEU A 64 9.23 9.85 -2.82
CA LEU A 64 10.02 11.04 -3.12
C LEU A 64 10.98 11.37 -1.96
N PRO A 65 12.05 12.15 -2.22
CA PRO A 65 13.03 12.51 -1.18
C PRO A 65 12.46 13.31 0.01
N ASP A 66 11.32 13.96 -0.18
CA ASP A 66 10.58 14.68 0.87
C ASP A 66 9.68 13.75 1.72
N GLY A 67 9.66 12.46 1.40
CA GLY A 67 8.85 11.46 2.08
C GLY A 67 7.41 11.35 1.59
N GLN A 68 7.02 12.05 0.52
CA GLN A 68 5.72 11.81 -0.13
C GLN A 68 5.69 10.45 -0.82
N SER A 69 4.56 9.76 -0.69
CA SER A 69 4.31 8.51 -1.42
C SER A 69 4.15 8.80 -2.91
N ARG A 70 4.65 7.89 -3.75
CA ARG A 70 4.27 7.85 -5.16
C ARG A 70 2.99 7.01 -5.33
N PHE A 71 2.21 7.35 -6.34
CA PHE A 71 0.91 6.72 -6.66
C PHE A 71 0.95 5.92 -7.97
N ASP A 72 2.14 5.71 -8.54
CA ASP A 72 2.38 4.68 -9.53
C ASP A 72 2.42 3.28 -8.88
N GLN A 73 2.48 2.22 -9.70
CA GLN A 73 2.43 0.84 -9.22
C GLN A 73 3.49 0.54 -8.14
N ALA A 74 4.72 1.01 -8.34
CA ALA A 74 5.82 0.75 -7.41
C ALA A 74 5.61 1.45 -6.05
N GLY A 75 5.15 2.71 -6.08
CA GLY A 75 4.77 3.44 -4.87
C GLY A 75 3.60 2.78 -4.13
N GLN A 76 2.57 2.35 -4.86
CA GLN A 76 1.42 1.64 -4.28
C GLN A 76 1.82 0.32 -3.62
N ASP A 77 2.65 -0.49 -4.27
CA ASP A 77 3.16 -1.74 -3.70
C ASP A 77 3.95 -1.47 -2.41
N PHE A 78 4.75 -0.40 -2.39
CA PHE A 78 5.55 -0.02 -1.23
C PHE A 78 4.71 0.44 -0.03
N PHE A 79 3.78 1.38 -0.22
CA PHE A 79 2.99 1.89 0.91
C PHE A 79 2.02 0.84 1.47
N ASN A 80 1.51 -0.07 0.62
CA ASN A 80 0.65 -1.17 1.05
C ASN A 80 1.41 -2.16 1.95
N ARG A 81 2.71 -2.31 1.70
CA ARG A 81 3.59 -3.10 2.57
C ARG A 81 3.97 -2.36 3.85
N GLN A 82 4.29 -1.07 3.76
CA GLN A 82 4.70 -0.26 4.91
C GLN A 82 3.56 0.05 5.88
N GLY A 83 2.31 -0.05 5.45
CA GLY A 83 1.17 0.30 6.29
C GLY A 83 0.88 1.80 6.33
N ARG A 84 1.54 2.63 5.49
CA ARG A 84 1.48 4.10 5.57
C ARG A 84 1.56 4.77 4.21
N VAL A 85 0.63 5.68 3.95
CA VAL A 85 0.61 6.61 2.80
C VAL A 85 0.82 8.02 3.31
N THR A 86 1.62 8.80 2.59
CA THR A 86 1.79 10.24 2.88
C THR A 86 1.51 11.07 1.65
N VAL A 87 0.56 12.01 1.78
CA VAL A 87 0.21 12.99 0.74
C VAL A 87 0.49 14.38 1.28
N ASP A 88 1.08 15.28 0.51
CA ASP A 88 1.30 16.65 0.93
C ASP A 88 0.47 17.62 0.09
N LEU A 89 -0.59 18.18 0.69
CA LEU A 89 -1.43 19.21 0.09
C LEU A 89 -0.75 20.58 0.02
N SER A 90 0.40 20.74 0.68
CA SER A 90 1.21 21.96 0.67
C SER A 90 2.40 21.94 -0.25
N SER A 91 2.77 20.76 -0.73
CA SER A 91 3.90 20.60 -1.59
C SER A 91 3.73 21.27 -2.94
N THR A 92 4.84 21.76 -3.48
CA THR A 92 4.92 22.23 -4.85
C THR A 92 5.31 21.13 -5.84
N THR A 93 5.43 19.88 -5.39
CA THR A 93 5.69 18.72 -6.25
C THR A 93 4.60 18.58 -7.32
N SER A 94 5.00 18.23 -8.53
CA SER A 94 4.05 18.01 -9.63
C SER A 94 3.26 16.72 -9.44
N ALA A 95 2.03 16.67 -9.94
CA ALA A 95 1.24 15.45 -9.98
C ALA A 95 1.97 14.36 -10.79
N SER A 96 2.64 14.72 -11.89
CA SER A 96 3.43 13.78 -12.68
C SER A 96 4.57 13.13 -11.88
N ASP A 97 5.26 13.90 -11.02
CA ASP A 97 6.35 13.37 -10.20
C ASP A 97 5.82 12.41 -9.12
N LEU A 98 4.57 12.61 -8.69
CA LEU A 98 3.84 11.70 -7.80
C LEU A 98 3.26 10.47 -8.52
N GLY A 99 3.39 10.36 -9.84
CA GLY A 99 2.77 9.27 -10.62
C GLY A 99 1.26 9.44 -10.82
N LEU A 100 0.73 10.65 -10.61
CA LEU A 100 -0.67 11.00 -10.80
C LEU A 100 -0.92 11.67 -12.17
N PRO A 101 -2.15 11.67 -12.69
CA PRO A 101 -2.49 12.42 -13.89
C PRO A 101 -2.36 13.94 -13.66
N LEU A 102 -2.08 14.69 -14.73
CA LEU A 102 -1.96 16.17 -14.69
C LEU A 102 -3.24 16.86 -14.16
N ALA A 103 -4.40 16.29 -14.49
CA ALA A 103 -5.69 16.71 -13.99
C ALA A 103 -6.64 15.50 -13.98
N GLY A 104 -7.43 15.38 -12.91
CA GLY A 104 -8.40 14.31 -12.75
C GLY A 104 -8.41 13.74 -11.34
N THR A 105 -9.14 12.66 -11.16
CA THR A 105 -9.21 11.95 -9.89
C THR A 105 -8.59 10.57 -10.03
N THR A 106 -7.71 10.22 -9.09
CA THR A 106 -7.16 8.88 -8.92
C THR A 106 -7.73 8.29 -7.65
N ALA A 107 -8.56 7.26 -7.79
CA ALA A 107 -9.00 6.44 -6.67
C ALA A 107 -7.91 5.43 -6.31
N VAL A 108 -7.69 5.24 -5.01
CA VAL A 108 -6.72 4.30 -4.47
C VAL A 108 -7.43 3.38 -3.49
N ASP A 109 -7.49 2.10 -3.86
CA ASP A 109 -7.92 1.01 -3.00
C ASP A 109 -6.69 0.33 -2.40
N THR A 110 -6.63 0.26 -1.07
CA THR A 110 -5.49 -0.36 -0.39
C THR A 110 -5.72 -1.86 -0.20
N LEU A 111 -4.63 -2.64 -0.23
CA LEU A 111 -4.67 -4.09 -0.01
C LEU A 111 -4.94 -4.45 1.45
N VAL A 112 -4.49 -3.59 2.36
CA VAL A 112 -4.73 -3.68 3.80
C VAL A 112 -5.07 -2.28 4.32
N PRO A 113 -5.82 -2.13 5.43
CA PRO A 113 -6.06 -0.81 6.01
C PRO A 113 -4.75 -0.13 6.41
N LEU A 114 -4.52 1.11 5.96
CA LEU A 114 -3.27 1.86 6.16
C LEU A 114 -3.49 3.11 7.02
N SER A 115 -2.40 3.66 7.54
CA SER A 115 -2.36 5.04 8.02
C SER A 115 -2.18 6.00 6.83
N LEU A 116 -3.08 6.96 6.66
CA LEU A 116 -2.96 8.05 5.69
C LEU A 116 -2.61 9.33 6.42
N ASP A 117 -1.41 9.84 6.16
CA ASP A 117 -0.94 11.13 6.68
C ASP A 117 -1.07 12.18 5.58
N ILE A 118 -1.85 13.23 5.86
CA ILE A 118 -2.03 14.36 4.98
C ILE A 118 -1.26 15.54 5.56
N ARG A 119 -0.13 15.87 4.92
CA ARG A 119 0.63 17.05 5.28
C ARG A 119 -0.05 18.28 4.75
N THR A 120 -0.16 19.25 5.63
CA THR A 120 -0.74 20.55 5.36
C THR A 120 0.34 21.57 5.71
N GLY A 121 0.25 22.82 5.24
CA GLY A 121 1.27 23.82 5.58
C GLY A 121 1.36 24.15 7.09
N GLY A 122 0.49 23.54 7.90
CA GLY A 122 0.44 23.61 9.37
C GLY A 122 0.56 22.22 10.00
N GLU A 123 -0.51 21.75 10.66
CA GLU A 123 -0.53 20.46 11.34
C GLU A 123 -0.85 19.31 10.37
N ASP A 124 -0.15 18.18 10.53
CA ASP A 124 -0.42 16.96 9.75
C ASP A 124 -1.73 16.31 10.21
N ILE A 125 -2.59 15.97 9.24
CA ILE A 125 -3.87 15.32 9.50
C ILE A 125 -3.71 13.82 9.24
N ALA A 126 -3.87 13.02 10.29
CA ALA A 126 -3.78 11.57 10.20
C ALA A 126 -5.16 10.89 10.18
N PHE A 127 -5.29 9.87 9.32
CA PHE A 127 -6.39 8.92 9.31
C PHE A 127 -5.85 7.50 9.47
N GLY A 128 -6.38 6.75 10.44
CA GLY A 128 -6.01 5.35 10.67
C GLY A 128 -6.99 4.39 9.99
N GLY A 129 -6.46 3.28 9.48
CA GLY A 129 -7.25 2.17 8.92
C GLY A 129 -7.98 2.54 7.63
N VAL A 130 -7.43 3.44 6.84
CA VAL A 130 -8.00 3.84 5.54
C VAL A 130 -7.85 2.69 4.56
N SER A 131 -8.97 2.26 3.99
CA SER A 131 -9.00 1.25 2.93
C SER A 131 -9.20 1.84 1.54
N HIS A 132 -9.71 3.07 1.48
CA HIS A 132 -10.04 3.78 0.25
C HIS A 132 -9.84 5.29 0.42
N PHE A 133 -9.21 5.92 -0.56
CA PHE A 133 -9.12 7.36 -0.67
C PHE A 133 -8.99 7.78 -2.13
N GLU A 134 -9.31 9.04 -2.41
CA GLU A 134 -9.19 9.63 -3.73
C GLU A 134 -8.29 10.85 -3.68
N ILE A 135 -7.46 11.00 -4.70
CA ILE A 135 -6.63 12.19 -4.90
C ILE A 135 -7.12 12.89 -6.16
N THR A 136 -7.51 14.16 -6.05
CA THR A 136 -7.80 15.00 -7.21
C THR A 136 -6.62 15.92 -7.50
N THR A 137 -6.22 15.93 -8.76
CA THR A 137 -5.20 16.83 -9.28
C THR A 137 -5.80 17.87 -10.21
N GLY A 138 -5.19 19.05 -10.23
CA GLY A 138 -5.50 20.14 -11.14
C GLY A 138 -4.25 20.95 -11.42
N GLN A 139 -4.03 21.31 -12.69
CA GLN A 139 -2.84 22.06 -13.12
C GLN A 139 -1.52 21.42 -12.64
N ASP A 140 -1.44 20.09 -12.72
CA ASP A 140 -0.27 19.30 -12.32
C ASP A 140 0.07 19.39 -10.82
N ARG A 141 -0.95 19.56 -9.97
CA ARG A 141 -0.81 19.60 -8.50
C ARG A 141 -1.94 18.87 -7.82
N VAL A 142 -1.72 18.35 -6.62
CA VAL A 142 -2.81 17.85 -5.78
C VAL A 142 -3.63 19.02 -5.24
N THR A 143 -4.93 19.01 -5.48
CA THR A 143 -5.86 20.07 -5.06
C THR A 143 -6.88 19.59 -4.04
N ARG A 144 -7.13 18.27 -4.00
CA ARG A 144 -8.10 17.67 -3.09
C ARG A 144 -7.69 16.25 -2.71
N ILE A 145 -8.00 15.88 -1.48
CA ILE A 145 -7.99 14.48 -1.03
C ILE A 145 -9.37 14.18 -0.42
N SER A 146 -9.98 13.08 -0.85
CA SER A 146 -11.17 12.53 -0.24
C SER A 146 -10.79 11.24 0.49
N VAL A 147 -11.18 11.08 1.76
CA VAL A 147 -10.79 9.94 2.59
C VAL A 147 -12.02 9.24 3.12
N GLU A 148 -12.08 7.92 2.93
CA GLU A 148 -13.00 7.05 3.67
C GLU A 148 -12.28 6.47 4.90
N PRO A 149 -12.60 6.97 6.11
CA PRO A 149 -11.95 6.50 7.34
C PRO A 149 -12.50 5.13 7.77
N ALA A 150 -11.76 4.45 8.63
CA ALA A 150 -12.18 3.19 9.25
C ALA A 150 -13.47 3.29 10.08
N SER A 151 -13.89 4.51 10.46
CA SER A 151 -15.11 4.78 11.22
C SER A 151 -16.39 4.62 10.37
N SER A 152 -16.28 4.47 9.05
CA SER A 152 -17.40 4.15 8.16
C SER A 152 -18.13 2.86 8.56
N GLY A 153 -19.39 2.73 8.16
CA GLY A 153 -20.20 1.52 8.34
C GLY A 153 -21.19 1.56 9.50
N SER A 154 -20.97 2.36 10.55
CA SER A 154 -21.93 2.51 11.65
C SER A 154 -22.01 3.94 12.18
N TRP A 155 -23.21 4.39 12.51
CA TRP A 155 -23.42 5.75 13.01
C TRP A 155 -22.69 6.05 14.32
N SER A 156 -22.57 5.05 15.21
CA SER A 156 -21.84 5.20 16.47
C SER A 156 -20.36 5.48 16.23
N ALA A 157 -19.71 4.75 15.32
CA ALA A 157 -18.31 4.97 14.96
C ALA A 157 -18.11 6.31 14.22
N ILE A 158 -18.97 6.61 13.23
CA ILE A 158 -18.97 7.88 12.47
C ILE A 158 -19.10 9.07 13.44
N SER A 159 -20.09 9.05 14.33
CA SER A 159 -20.35 10.17 15.23
C SER A 159 -19.27 10.32 16.32
N ALA A 160 -18.58 9.25 16.71
CA ALA A 160 -17.44 9.33 17.61
C ALA A 160 -16.22 9.97 16.94
N ASP A 161 -15.92 9.57 15.70
CA ASP A 161 -14.81 10.14 14.91
C ASP A 161 -15.06 11.62 14.58
N LEU A 162 -16.27 11.98 14.13
CA LEU A 162 -16.65 13.37 13.89
C LEU A 162 -16.48 14.25 15.14
N ARG A 163 -16.95 13.78 16.31
CA ARG A 163 -16.78 14.52 17.58
C ARG A 163 -15.32 14.70 17.97
N SER A 164 -14.48 13.70 17.71
CA SER A 164 -13.05 13.78 18.03
C SER A 164 -12.32 14.85 17.22
N ARG A 165 -12.82 15.16 16.02
CA ARG A 165 -12.25 16.14 15.09
C ARG A 165 -12.94 17.51 15.15
N ALA A 166 -14.19 17.56 15.63
CA ALA A 166 -15.03 18.75 15.60
C ALA A 166 -14.37 20.00 16.20
N THR A 167 -13.79 19.90 17.39
CA THR A 167 -13.13 21.04 18.05
C THR A 167 -11.94 21.58 17.25
N ALA A 168 -11.14 20.68 16.66
CA ALA A 168 -9.96 21.07 15.88
C ALA A 168 -10.33 21.72 14.55
N TRP A 169 -11.44 21.31 13.94
CA TRP A 169 -11.86 21.79 12.63
C TRP A 169 -12.94 22.88 12.67
N GLY A 170 -13.56 23.10 13.83
CA GLY A 170 -14.51 24.19 14.07
C GLY A 170 -15.99 23.82 13.90
N TRP A 171 -16.34 22.53 13.88
CA TRP A 171 -17.75 22.11 13.93
C TRP A 171 -18.29 22.19 15.35
N THR A 172 -19.56 22.59 15.47
CA THR A 172 -20.24 22.70 16.76
C THR A 172 -21.01 21.43 17.10
N ASP A 173 -21.31 21.22 18.38
CA ASP A 173 -22.20 20.13 18.81
C ASP A 173 -23.58 20.19 18.14
N ALA A 174 -24.06 21.40 17.82
CA ALA A 174 -25.32 21.62 17.12
C ALA A 174 -25.26 21.15 15.66
N ASP A 175 -24.13 21.35 14.97
CA ASP A 175 -23.92 20.84 13.61
C ASP A 175 -23.94 19.30 13.62
N LEU A 176 -23.25 18.68 14.59
CA LEU A 176 -23.20 17.23 14.73
C LEU A 176 -24.56 16.62 15.11
N ALA A 177 -25.33 17.29 15.97
CA ALA A 177 -26.68 16.88 16.31
C ALA A 177 -27.61 16.94 15.08
N THR A 178 -27.55 18.06 14.34
CA THR A 178 -28.31 18.24 13.09
C THR A 178 -27.97 17.18 12.06
N LEU A 179 -26.67 16.88 11.89
CA LEU A 179 -26.21 15.80 11.01
C LEU A 179 -26.80 14.45 11.43
N GLY A 180 -26.80 14.15 12.73
CA GLY A 180 -27.35 12.90 13.24
C GLY A 180 -28.84 12.74 13.01
N ASP A 181 -29.62 13.79 13.19
CA ASP A 181 -31.04 13.79 12.89
C ASP A 181 -31.28 13.57 11.39
N GLN A 182 -30.51 14.24 10.52
CA GLN A 182 -30.61 14.11 9.07
C GLN A 182 -30.19 12.73 8.56
N VAL A 183 -29.13 12.12 9.11
CA VAL A 183 -28.72 10.75 8.79
C VAL A 183 -29.78 9.75 9.26
N GLY A 184 -30.35 9.96 10.45
CA GLY A 184 -31.46 9.13 10.96
C GLY A 184 -32.72 9.25 10.09
N ASP A 185 -33.03 10.44 9.60
CA ASP A 185 -34.11 10.68 8.65
C ASP A 185 -33.84 10.01 7.29
N ALA A 186 -32.61 10.10 6.79
CA ALA A 186 -32.19 9.46 5.54
C ALA A 186 -32.25 7.92 5.64
N GLY A 187 -31.75 7.33 6.73
CA GLY A 187 -31.79 5.88 6.95
C GLY A 187 -33.21 5.31 7.05
N ARG A 188 -34.21 6.12 7.41
CA ARG A 188 -35.63 5.72 7.40
C ARG A 188 -36.27 5.74 6.02
N ARG A 189 -35.64 6.36 5.01
CA ARG A 189 -36.12 6.37 3.63
C ARG A 189 -35.55 5.17 2.87
N GLU A 190 -36.23 4.03 2.98
CA GLU A 190 -35.81 2.78 2.33
C GLU A 190 -35.63 2.95 0.81
N GLY A 191 -34.55 2.37 0.27
CA GLY A 191 -34.29 2.33 -1.17
C GLY A 191 -33.80 3.64 -1.79
N VAL A 192 -33.57 4.70 -1.00
CA VAL A 192 -33.11 6.00 -1.49
C VAL A 192 -31.71 6.30 -0.99
N ALA A 193 -30.75 6.35 -1.91
CA ALA A 193 -29.41 6.84 -1.59
C ALA A 193 -29.48 8.35 -1.27
N SER A 194 -28.83 8.77 -0.20
CA SER A 194 -28.80 10.16 0.25
C SER A 194 -27.41 10.53 0.76
N THR A 195 -26.98 11.76 0.51
CA THR A 195 -25.77 12.32 1.11
C THR A 195 -26.17 13.43 2.07
N VAL A 196 -25.62 13.39 3.27
CA VAL A 196 -25.82 14.39 4.30
C VAL A 196 -24.46 14.99 4.67
N SER A 197 -24.35 16.31 4.68
CA SER A 197 -23.06 17.00 4.81
C SER A 197 -23.03 17.87 6.06
N LEU A 198 -21.87 17.92 6.72
CA LEU A 198 -21.56 19.02 7.63
C LEU A 198 -21.27 20.30 6.87
N PRO A 199 -21.48 21.48 7.49
CA PRO A 199 -21.02 22.75 6.94
C PRO A 199 -19.52 22.70 6.62
N ALA A 200 -19.14 23.30 5.50
CA ALA A 200 -17.73 23.46 5.16
C ALA A 200 -17.05 24.38 6.17
N VAL A 201 -15.89 23.97 6.67
CA VAL A 201 -15.07 24.73 7.61
C VAL A 201 -13.70 25.01 7.00
N ALA A 202 -13.09 26.11 7.41
CA ALA A 202 -11.73 26.45 7.02
C ALA A 202 -10.81 26.26 8.23
N SER A 203 -9.79 25.41 8.10
CA SER A 203 -8.79 25.18 9.13
C SER A 203 -7.40 25.20 8.50
N GLU A 204 -6.48 26.03 9.02
CA GLU A 204 -5.08 26.15 8.54
C GLU A 204 -4.94 26.35 7.01
N GLY A 205 -5.88 27.08 6.40
CA GLY A 205 -5.88 27.35 4.96
C GLY A 205 -6.42 26.20 4.09
N LEU A 206 -6.98 25.15 4.69
CA LEU A 206 -7.71 24.08 4.01
C LEU A 206 -9.21 24.24 4.18
N GLY A 207 -9.95 23.99 3.09
CA GLY A 207 -11.39 23.76 3.14
C GLY A 207 -11.67 22.29 3.48
N ILE A 208 -12.38 22.04 4.57
CA ILE A 208 -12.71 20.71 5.06
C ILE A 208 -14.23 20.53 5.02
N THR A 209 -14.69 19.43 4.43
CA THR A 209 -16.08 18.94 4.52
C THR A 209 -16.12 17.51 5.02
N ALA A 210 -17.26 17.12 5.58
CA ALA A 210 -17.55 15.74 5.92
C ALA A 210 -18.94 15.37 5.42
N ASP A 211 -19.01 14.30 4.66
CA ASP A 211 -20.21 13.77 4.04
C ASP A 211 -20.51 12.38 4.57
N VAL A 212 -21.76 12.13 4.95
CA VAL A 212 -22.27 10.80 5.29
C VAL A 212 -23.19 10.36 4.16
N ASN A 213 -22.70 9.40 3.38
CA ASN A 213 -23.47 8.74 2.33
C ASN A 213 -24.27 7.59 2.96
N VAL A 214 -25.59 7.66 2.84
CA VAL A 214 -26.52 6.59 3.14
C VAL A 214 -26.84 5.89 1.82
N THR A 215 -26.46 4.62 1.69
CA THR A 215 -26.76 3.87 0.46
C THR A 215 -28.22 3.43 0.44
N ALA A 216 -28.72 3.06 -0.73
CA ALA A 216 -30.07 2.50 -0.87
C ALA A 216 -30.29 1.22 -0.03
N GLY A 217 -29.22 0.50 0.31
CA GLY A 217 -29.24 -0.67 1.20
C GLY A 217 -29.09 -0.34 2.69
N GLY A 218 -29.05 0.95 3.05
CA GLY A 218 -28.92 1.43 4.43
C GLY A 218 -27.51 1.38 5.01
N SER A 219 -26.48 1.10 4.20
CA SER A 219 -25.09 1.21 4.67
C SER A 219 -24.68 2.68 4.76
N LEU A 220 -23.82 2.98 5.73
CA LEU A 220 -23.31 4.33 5.98
C LEU A 220 -21.84 4.40 5.59
N GLN A 221 -21.47 5.44 4.86
CA GLN A 221 -20.09 5.72 4.47
C GLN A 221 -19.78 7.17 4.84
N LEU A 222 -18.75 7.39 5.65
CA LEU A 222 -18.23 8.71 5.95
C LEU A 222 -17.14 9.04 4.94
N VAL A 223 -17.13 10.26 4.42
CA VAL A 223 -16.08 10.76 3.53
C VAL A 223 -15.67 12.14 4.02
N TYR A 224 -14.39 12.31 4.31
CA TYR A 224 -13.81 13.63 4.54
C TYR A 224 -13.23 14.15 3.24
N THR A 225 -13.54 15.39 2.88
CA THR A 225 -12.91 16.04 1.73
C THR A 225 -12.08 17.22 2.22
N LEU A 226 -10.78 17.19 1.90
CA LEU A 226 -9.84 18.26 2.18
C LEU A 226 -9.44 18.93 0.87
N THR A 227 -9.57 20.25 0.80
CA THR A 227 -9.31 21.06 -0.40
C THR A 227 -8.38 22.22 -0.09
N ARG A 228 -7.57 22.58 -1.08
CA ARG A 228 -6.71 23.76 -1.06
C ARG A 228 -7.08 24.74 -2.17
#